data_AF-A0A411G785-F1
#
_entry.id   AF-A0A411G785-F1
#
_cell.length_a   1.000
_cell.length_b   1.000
_cell.length_c   1.000
_cell.angle_alpha   90.00
_cell.angle_beta   90.00
_cell.angle_gamma   90.00
#
_symmetry.space_group_name_H-M   'P 1'
#
loop_
_entity.id
_entity.type
_entity.pdbx_description
1 polymer ?
#
loop_
_entity_poly.entity_id
_entity_poly.type
_entity_poly.pdbx_seq_one_letter_code
_entity_poly.pdbx_strand_id
1 'polypeptide(L)'
;SSNNFLEKFSRNLDFNPTIYRYTETQTSCFKLHVSTTGILIKPKVWLYLIILTNKNKLKYFFIRSRMAETSDKVQEYKDSLKTKAEQLLLKGFPEKIVKLNEILATPKFSNRDLTEVHQELNVAIPEPIALNHSEDGHTNKRKRVENEEDSTNITGTKVMILPNGPISCNKPLCDMIHIVRPYIIQLLEDSNLLKMWISFMIPKIEDGNNFGVSIQEETLGEIQSVESEAAAFFDQISRYFVSRGKILSKVAKYPHILDYRRAVQEFDEKEYTSLWLVMCEVRNRYCSLHDLVIKNLEKIKRPRSSNAESLY
;
A
#
# COMPACT_ATOMS: atom_id res chain seq x y z
N SER A 1 -2.01 40.64 44.99
CA SER A 1 -1.75 40.92 43.56
C SER A 1 -2.79 40.21 42.69
N SER A 2 -4.08 40.53 42.87
CA SER A 2 -5.20 39.74 42.31
C SER A 2 -6.05 40.52 41.30
N ASN A 3 -5.62 41.73 40.94
CA ASN A 3 -6.37 42.62 40.03
C ASN A 3 -5.92 42.57 38.57
N ASN A 4 -4.93 41.74 38.20
CA ASN A 4 -4.38 41.74 36.84
C ASN A 4 -4.87 40.58 35.93
N PHE A 5 -5.74 39.70 36.43
CA PHE A 5 -6.25 38.57 35.64
C PHE A 5 -7.60 38.86 34.97
N LEU A 6 -8.42 39.76 35.54
CA LEU A 6 -9.74 40.11 35.00
C LEU A 6 -9.65 41.09 33.80
N GLU A 7 -8.67 41.99 33.76
CA GLU A 7 -8.50 42.93 32.64
C GLU A 7 -8.00 42.26 31.35
N LYS A 8 -7.23 41.17 31.45
CA LYS A 8 -6.72 40.45 30.27
C LYS A 8 -7.77 39.57 29.60
N PHE A 9 -8.82 39.16 30.31
CA PHE A 9 -9.89 38.32 29.73
C PHE A 9 -10.96 39.11 28.98
N SER A 10 -11.05 40.43 29.20
CA SER A 10 -12.06 41.28 28.58
C SER A 10 -11.78 41.66 27.12
N ARG A 11 -10.63 41.29 26.55
CA ARG A 11 -10.21 41.71 25.19
C ARG A 11 -10.46 40.69 24.07
N ASN A 12 -10.93 39.46 24.35
CA ASN A 12 -11.01 38.39 23.35
C ASN A 12 -12.41 37.75 23.17
N LEU A 13 -13.47 38.50 23.42
CA LEU A 13 -14.84 38.04 23.12
C LEU A 13 -15.42 38.95 22.03
N ASP A 14 -15.17 38.61 20.77
CA ASP A 14 -15.98 39.10 19.66
C ASP A 14 -17.42 38.60 19.83
N PHE A 15 -18.31 39.54 20.14
CA PHE A 15 -19.73 39.32 20.35
C PHE A 15 -20.43 39.15 19.00
N ASN A 16 -20.95 37.94 18.71
CA ASN A 16 -21.83 37.71 17.58
C ASN A 16 -23.31 37.80 18.04
N PRO A 17 -24.12 38.79 17.61
CA PRO A 17 -25.44 39.08 18.20
C PRO A 17 -26.55 38.06 17.91
N THR A 18 -26.32 37.07 17.05
CA THR A 18 -27.40 36.23 16.48
C THR A 18 -27.90 35.12 17.41
N ILE A 19 -27.19 34.82 18.51
CA ILE A 19 -27.47 33.65 19.37
C ILE A 19 -28.63 33.90 20.38
N TYR A 20 -29.05 35.15 20.59
CA TYR A 20 -30.00 35.49 21.67
C TYR A 20 -31.49 35.24 21.38
N ARG A 21 -31.89 34.79 20.18
CA ARG A 21 -33.32 34.58 19.86
C ARG A 21 -33.92 33.23 20.24
N TYR A 22 -33.12 32.26 20.71
CA TYR A 22 -33.62 30.90 20.98
C TYR A 22 -33.83 30.55 22.46
N THR A 23 -33.59 31.47 23.40
CA THR A 23 -33.62 31.16 24.84
C THR A 23 -34.89 31.58 25.58
N GLU A 24 -35.88 32.21 24.94
CA GLU A 24 -37.08 32.72 25.63
C GLU A 24 -38.12 31.66 26.02
N THR A 25 -38.02 30.41 25.53
CA THR A 25 -39.07 29.39 25.73
C THR A 25 -38.79 28.33 26.80
N GLN A 26 -37.69 28.39 27.56
CA GLN A 26 -37.38 27.39 28.61
C GLN A 26 -37.29 27.92 30.05
N THR A 27 -37.88 29.08 30.34
CA THR A 27 -37.80 29.72 31.67
C THR A 27 -38.80 29.17 32.71
N SER A 28 -39.51 28.06 32.45
CA SER A 28 -40.61 27.63 33.34
C SER A 28 -40.28 26.53 34.38
N CYS A 29 -39.04 26.03 34.49
CA CYS A 29 -38.75 24.92 35.41
C CYS A 29 -37.45 25.07 36.21
N PHE A 30 -37.30 26.11 37.03
CA PHE A 30 -36.36 26.06 38.16
C PHE A 30 -36.95 26.78 39.39
N LYS A 31 -37.63 26.01 40.23
CA LYS A 31 -38.03 26.43 41.59
C LYS A 31 -36.77 26.69 42.41
N LEU A 32 -36.72 27.88 43.02
CA LEU A 32 -35.67 28.28 43.97
C LEU A 32 -35.62 27.34 45.18
N HIS A 33 -34.43 26.81 45.48
CA HIS A 33 -34.07 26.34 46.81
C HIS A 33 -32.91 27.20 47.31
N VAL A 34 -33.22 28.16 48.18
CA VAL A 34 -32.23 29.01 48.85
C VAL A 34 -31.80 28.28 50.13
N SER A 35 -30.59 27.73 50.12
CA SER A 35 -29.96 27.15 51.32
C SER A 35 -29.20 28.23 52.08
N THR A 36 -29.32 28.17 53.40
CA THR A 36 -28.94 29.10 54.45
C THR A 36 -27.42 29.24 54.67
N THR A 37 -26.70 29.84 53.72
CA THR A 37 -25.38 30.46 53.97
C THR A 37 -25.28 31.78 53.21
N GLY A 38 -25.14 32.89 53.94
CA GLY A 38 -25.22 34.26 53.43
C GLY A 38 -24.01 34.67 52.57
N ILE A 39 -23.98 34.24 51.31
CA ILE A 39 -23.11 34.83 50.28
C ILE A 39 -24.03 35.45 49.22
N LEU A 40 -24.18 36.79 49.27
CA LEU A 40 -24.90 37.56 48.25
C LEU A 40 -24.05 37.61 46.97
N ILE A 41 -24.27 36.65 46.06
CA ILE A 41 -23.68 36.70 44.72
C ILE A 41 -24.37 37.85 43.97
N LYS A 42 -23.60 38.89 43.60
CA LYS A 42 -24.13 40.03 42.83
C LYS A 42 -24.87 39.53 41.56
N PRO A 43 -26.03 40.09 41.20
CA PRO A 43 -26.85 39.60 40.07
C PRO A 43 -26.08 39.40 38.76
N LYS A 44 -25.10 40.28 38.48
CA LYS A 44 -24.22 40.20 37.30
C LYS A 44 -23.31 38.96 37.31
N VAL A 45 -22.84 38.53 38.48
CA VAL A 45 -21.98 37.33 38.64
C VAL A 45 -22.80 36.06 38.46
N TRP A 46 -24.05 36.06 38.97
CA TRP A 46 -24.98 34.94 38.80
C TRP A 46 -25.39 34.76 37.33
N LEU A 47 -25.69 35.86 36.63
CA LEU A 47 -25.97 35.84 35.19
C LEU A 47 -24.77 35.33 34.37
N TYR A 48 -23.55 35.74 34.73
CA TYR A 48 -22.33 35.28 34.07
C TYR A 48 -22.07 33.78 34.25
N LEU A 49 -22.30 33.24 35.46
CA LEU A 49 -22.20 31.80 35.74
C LEU A 49 -23.22 30.98 34.95
N ILE A 50 -24.45 31.48 34.77
CA ILE A 50 -25.49 30.84 33.95
C ILE A 50 -25.11 30.84 32.47
N ILE A 51 -24.60 31.97 31.95
CA ILE A 51 -24.14 32.06 30.56
C ILE A 51 -22.96 31.11 30.31
N LEU A 52 -21.99 31.04 31.22
CA LEU A 52 -20.84 30.13 31.11
C LEU A 52 -21.26 28.66 31.16
N THR A 53 -22.14 28.28 32.09
CA THR A 53 -22.65 26.90 32.18
C THR A 53 -23.47 26.51 30.96
N ASN A 54 -24.30 27.40 30.42
CA ASN A 54 -25.05 27.15 29.18
C ASN A 54 -24.13 27.08 27.95
N LYS A 55 -23.11 27.93 27.83
CA LYS A 55 -22.09 27.83 26.75
C LYS A 55 -21.32 26.52 26.81
N ASN A 56 -20.93 26.06 28.00
CA ASN A 56 -20.25 24.78 28.18
C ASN A 56 -21.15 23.59 27.86
N LYS A 57 -22.43 23.62 28.26
CA LYS A 57 -23.43 22.60 27.88
C LYS A 57 -23.69 22.56 26.37
N LEU A 58 -23.82 23.71 25.71
CA LEU A 58 -23.96 23.83 24.26
C LEU A 58 -22.73 23.28 23.54
N LYS A 59 -21.52 23.63 23.99
CA LYS A 59 -20.26 23.09 23.43
C LYS A 59 -20.17 21.57 23.61
N TYR A 60 -20.54 21.05 24.78
CA TYR A 60 -20.59 19.62 25.04
C TYR A 60 -21.62 18.90 24.17
N PHE A 61 -22.81 19.49 24.00
CA PHE A 61 -23.85 18.98 23.10
C PHE A 61 -23.40 18.98 21.63
N PHE A 62 -22.71 20.03 21.17
CA PHE A 62 -22.18 20.12 19.81
C PHE A 62 -21.06 19.08 19.57
N ILE A 63 -20.15 18.92 20.54
CA ILE A 63 -19.11 17.88 20.49
C ILE A 63 -19.75 16.49 20.46
N ARG A 64 -20.73 16.21 21.33
CA ARG A 64 -21.43 14.92 21.38
C ARG A 64 -22.20 14.64 20.09
N SER A 65 -22.89 15.63 19.53
CA SER A 65 -23.62 15.50 18.25
C SER A 65 -22.66 15.25 17.09
N ARG A 66 -21.53 15.95 17.03
CA ARG A 66 -20.48 15.74 16.02
C ARG A 66 -19.77 14.39 16.18
N MET A 67 -19.56 13.93 17.42
CA MET A 67 -19.05 12.58 17.69
C MET A 67 -20.03 11.50 17.24
N ALA A 68 -21.33 11.70 17.45
CA ALA A 68 -22.37 10.80 16.94
C ALA A 68 -22.36 10.75 15.41
N GLU A 69 -22.36 11.90 14.73
CA GLU A 69 -22.28 11.96 13.26
C GLU A 69 -21.01 11.27 12.72
N THR A 70 -19.88 11.44 13.40
CA THR A 70 -18.61 10.79 13.03
C THR A 70 -18.67 9.28 13.24
N SER A 71 -19.29 8.83 14.34
CA SER A 71 -19.50 7.42 14.64
C SER A 71 -20.37 6.73 13.58
N ASP A 72 -21.44 7.40 13.15
CA ASP A 72 -22.35 6.88 12.13
C ASP A 72 -21.64 6.69 10.78
N LYS A 73 -20.81 7.66 10.37
CA LYS A 73 -19.99 7.55 9.15
C LYS A 73 -18.98 6.40 9.22
N VAL A 74 -18.38 6.16 10.38
CA VAL A 74 -17.47 5.02 10.58
C VAL A 74 -18.23 3.70 10.49
N GLN A 75 -19.43 3.63 11.05
CA GLN A 75 -20.27 2.44 10.98
C GLN A 75 -20.70 2.14 9.54
N GLU A 76 -21.14 3.16 8.80
CA GLU A 76 -21.47 3.04 7.37
C GLU A 76 -20.28 2.54 6.54
N TYR A 77 -19.07 3.08 6.80
CA TYR A 77 -17.85 2.59 6.15
C TYR A 77 -17.59 1.10 6.44
N LYS A 78 -17.70 0.70 7.72
CA LYS A 78 -17.52 -0.71 8.11
C LYS A 78 -18.51 -1.62 7.42
N ASP A 79 -19.78 -1.23 7.34
CA ASP A 79 -20.82 -2.07 6.76
C ASP A 79 -20.69 -2.12 5.23
N SER A 80 -20.36 -1.00 4.58
CA SER A 80 -19.99 -0.97 3.15
C SER A 80 -18.81 -1.90 2.84
N LEU A 81 -17.77 -1.87 3.68
CA LEU A 81 -16.60 -2.72 3.52
C LEU A 81 -16.96 -4.20 3.62
N LYS A 82 -17.77 -4.58 4.61
CA LYS A 82 -18.25 -5.97 4.77
C LYS A 82 -19.03 -6.44 3.54
N THR A 83 -19.96 -5.63 3.04
CA THR A 83 -20.71 -5.98 1.84
C THR A 83 -19.80 -6.18 0.63
N LYS A 84 -18.81 -5.30 0.43
CA LYS A 84 -17.84 -5.43 -0.67
C LYS A 84 -16.99 -6.70 -0.54
N ALA A 85 -16.51 -7.01 0.65
CA ALA A 85 -15.72 -8.21 0.92
C ALA A 85 -16.52 -9.49 0.65
N GLU A 86 -17.79 -9.54 1.08
CA GLU A 86 -18.65 -10.70 0.81
C GLU A 86 -18.97 -10.86 -0.67
N GLN A 87 -19.23 -9.77 -1.39
CA GLN A 87 -19.41 -9.82 -2.85
C GLN A 87 -18.15 -10.27 -3.57
N LEU A 88 -16.99 -9.79 -3.13
CA LEU A 88 -15.69 -10.19 -3.67
C LEU A 88 -15.47 -11.69 -3.48
N LEU A 89 -15.75 -12.24 -2.30
CA LEU A 89 -15.59 -13.67 -2.03
C LEU A 89 -16.56 -14.52 -2.84
N LEU A 90 -17.86 -14.18 -2.85
CA LEU A 90 -18.89 -15.02 -3.44
C LEU A 90 -18.93 -14.97 -4.98
N LYS A 91 -18.52 -13.86 -5.57
CA LYS A 91 -18.56 -13.66 -7.04
C LYS A 91 -17.19 -13.32 -7.62
N GLY A 92 -16.51 -12.35 -7.03
CA GLY A 92 -15.25 -11.83 -7.57
C GLY A 92 -14.13 -12.87 -7.64
N PHE A 93 -13.91 -13.64 -6.58
CA PHE A 93 -12.87 -14.66 -6.49
C PHE A 93 -13.09 -15.79 -7.50
N PRO A 94 -14.27 -16.45 -7.56
CA PRO A 94 -14.56 -17.45 -8.59
C PRO A 94 -14.33 -16.93 -10.02
N GLU A 95 -14.85 -15.75 -10.36
CA GLU A 95 -14.66 -15.14 -11.68
C GLU A 95 -13.17 -14.87 -11.97
N LYS A 96 -12.41 -14.40 -10.97
CA LYS A 96 -10.98 -14.14 -11.07
C LYS A 96 -10.20 -15.41 -11.36
N ILE A 97 -10.49 -16.49 -10.64
CA ILE A 97 -9.81 -17.78 -10.77
C ILE A 97 -9.96 -18.32 -12.19
N VAL A 98 -11.19 -18.31 -12.73
CA VAL A 98 -11.48 -18.74 -14.10
C VAL A 98 -10.70 -17.89 -15.10
N LYS A 99 -10.78 -16.56 -14.97
CA LYS A 99 -10.06 -15.63 -15.86
C LYS A 99 -8.54 -15.83 -15.83
N LEU A 100 -7.95 -16.00 -14.65
CA LEU A 100 -6.52 -16.26 -14.51
C LEU A 100 -6.12 -17.59 -15.15
N ASN A 101 -6.99 -18.61 -15.05
CA ASN A 101 -6.76 -19.89 -15.70
C ASN A 101 -6.80 -19.78 -17.24
N GLU A 102 -7.72 -18.99 -17.79
CA GLU A 102 -7.76 -18.69 -19.23
C GLU A 102 -6.50 -17.97 -19.70
N ILE A 103 -6.01 -16.98 -18.94
CA ILE A 103 -4.77 -16.26 -19.27
C ILE A 103 -3.57 -17.21 -19.28
N LEU A 104 -3.47 -18.09 -18.28
CA LEU A 104 -2.39 -19.08 -18.19
C LEU A 104 -2.43 -20.10 -19.34
N ALA A 105 -3.59 -20.31 -19.98
CA ALA A 105 -3.73 -21.15 -21.16
C ALA A 105 -3.34 -20.46 -22.48
N THR A 106 -3.15 -19.12 -22.47
CA THR A 106 -2.71 -18.41 -23.68
C THR A 106 -1.26 -18.74 -24.05
N PRO A 107 -0.87 -18.67 -25.34
CA PRO A 107 0.48 -19.00 -25.79
C PRO A 107 1.60 -18.26 -25.04
N LYS A 108 1.37 -17.01 -24.63
CA LYS A 108 2.33 -16.20 -23.85
C LYS A 108 2.69 -16.79 -22.49
N PHE A 109 1.88 -17.70 -21.96
CA PHE A 109 2.09 -18.34 -20.66
C PHE A 109 2.11 -19.87 -20.74
N SER A 110 1.63 -20.48 -21.83
CA SER A 110 1.64 -21.92 -22.04
C SER A 110 2.85 -22.40 -22.84
N ASN A 111 3.34 -21.59 -23.80
CA ASN A 111 4.52 -21.94 -24.58
C ASN A 111 5.78 -21.75 -23.71
N ARG A 112 6.67 -22.75 -23.71
CA ARG A 112 7.87 -22.76 -22.87
C ARG A 112 9.14 -22.53 -23.69
N ASP A 113 9.00 -21.96 -24.89
CA ASP A 113 10.14 -21.58 -25.70
C ASP A 113 10.80 -20.31 -25.14
N LEU A 114 11.92 -20.50 -24.45
CA LEU A 114 12.69 -19.42 -23.83
C LEU A 114 13.41 -18.53 -24.86
N THR A 115 13.54 -18.99 -26.11
CA THR A 115 14.21 -18.21 -27.15
C THR A 115 13.34 -17.04 -27.63
N GLU A 116 12.02 -17.12 -27.46
CA GLU A 116 11.06 -16.06 -27.84
C GLU A 116 11.25 -14.76 -27.05
N VAL A 117 11.89 -14.82 -25.87
CA VAL A 117 12.19 -13.63 -25.05
C VAL A 117 13.59 -13.08 -25.29
N HIS A 118 14.35 -13.63 -26.22
CA HIS A 118 15.67 -13.06 -26.54
C HIS A 118 15.53 -11.73 -27.27
N GLN A 119 16.34 -10.76 -26.87
CA GLN A 119 16.39 -9.47 -27.54
C GLN A 119 17.82 -9.16 -27.98
N GLU A 120 17.98 -8.85 -29.26
CA GLU A 120 19.26 -8.42 -29.81
C GLU A 120 19.72 -7.11 -29.17
N LEU A 121 21.01 -7.07 -28.83
CA LEU A 121 21.65 -5.92 -28.20
C LEU A 121 22.41 -5.11 -29.24
N ASN A 122 22.04 -3.84 -29.39
CA ASN A 122 22.66 -2.91 -30.33
C ASN A 122 24.01 -2.34 -29.80
N VAL A 123 24.94 -3.25 -29.49
CA VAL A 123 26.30 -2.94 -29.05
C VAL A 123 27.26 -3.66 -29.99
N ALA A 124 28.16 -2.95 -30.66
CA ALA A 124 29.15 -3.55 -31.53
C ALA A 124 30.28 -4.23 -30.72
N ILE A 125 30.82 -5.33 -31.23
CA ILE A 125 32.04 -5.96 -30.71
C ILE A 125 33.22 -5.37 -31.48
N PRO A 126 34.17 -4.67 -30.83
CA PRO A 126 35.34 -4.13 -31.50
C PRO A 126 36.17 -5.24 -32.14
N GLU A 127 36.70 -4.99 -33.33
CA GLU A 127 37.62 -5.92 -33.97
C GLU A 127 38.94 -6.02 -33.18
N PRO A 128 39.58 -7.21 -33.15
CA PRO A 128 40.90 -7.35 -32.56
C PRO A 128 41.90 -6.44 -33.28
N ILE A 129 42.66 -5.64 -32.53
CA ILE A 129 43.79 -4.90 -33.10
C ILE A 129 44.86 -5.93 -33.47
N ALA A 130 45.09 -6.13 -34.78
CA ALA A 130 46.19 -6.97 -35.26
C ALA A 130 47.53 -6.30 -34.90
N LEU A 131 48.17 -6.80 -33.84
CA LEU A 131 49.54 -6.43 -33.52
C LEU A 131 50.47 -7.23 -34.45
N ASN A 132 50.84 -6.64 -35.58
CA ASN A 132 51.92 -7.18 -36.39
C ASN A 132 53.22 -7.09 -35.57
N HIS A 133 53.69 -8.24 -35.07
CA HIS A 133 55.02 -8.37 -34.51
C HIS A 133 56.06 -8.23 -35.63
N SER A 134 56.45 -7.00 -35.95
CA SER A 134 57.79 -6.73 -36.44
C SER A 134 58.65 -6.39 -35.23
N GLU A 135 59.62 -7.25 -34.95
CA GLU A 135 60.64 -7.08 -33.91
C GLU A 135 61.39 -5.76 -34.09
N ASP A 136 61.40 -4.91 -33.06
CA ASP A 136 62.64 -4.42 -32.44
C ASP A 136 62.37 -3.53 -31.22
N GLY A 137 63.07 -3.80 -30.12
CA GLY A 137 63.33 -2.79 -29.07
C GLY A 137 62.49 -2.84 -27.78
N HIS A 138 62.76 -3.82 -26.92
CA HIS A 138 62.98 -3.69 -25.47
C HIS A 138 62.16 -2.67 -24.63
N THR A 139 61.31 -3.25 -23.78
CA THR A 139 61.06 -2.95 -22.35
C THR A 139 60.13 -1.78 -21.94
N ASN A 140 58.96 -2.21 -21.45
CA ASN A 140 58.30 -1.75 -20.22
C ASN A 140 58.17 -0.24 -19.96
N LYS A 141 57.24 0.39 -20.66
CA LYS A 141 56.21 1.19 -19.97
C LYS A 141 54.87 0.84 -20.59
N ARG A 142 53.95 0.33 -19.77
CA ARG A 142 52.51 0.35 -20.06
C ARG A 142 52.17 1.79 -20.46
N LYS A 143 52.07 2.05 -21.76
CA LYS A 143 51.57 3.31 -22.28
C LYS A 143 50.09 3.31 -21.97
N ARG A 144 49.75 3.80 -20.79
CA ARG A 144 48.43 4.35 -20.51
C ARG A 144 48.21 5.35 -21.63
N VAL A 145 47.36 5.02 -22.59
CA VAL A 145 46.90 5.97 -23.59
C VAL A 145 45.94 6.90 -22.87
N GLU A 146 46.51 7.77 -22.05
CA GLU A 146 45.95 9.07 -21.76
C GLU A 146 46.20 9.89 -23.03
N ASN A 147 45.18 9.94 -23.89
CA ASN A 147 45.04 11.05 -24.81
C ASN A 147 44.67 12.28 -23.96
N GLU A 148 45.67 12.83 -23.26
CA GLU A 148 45.64 14.13 -22.60
C GLU A 148 46.20 15.17 -23.57
N GLU A 149 45.54 15.36 -24.71
CA GLU A 149 45.78 16.51 -25.59
C GLU A 149 44.64 16.58 -26.62
N ASP A 150 43.43 16.87 -26.13
CA ASP A 150 42.58 17.78 -26.89
C ASP A 150 41.73 18.61 -25.93
N SER A 151 42.07 19.88 -25.90
CA SER A 151 41.48 20.90 -25.05
C SER A 151 40.16 21.35 -25.68
N THR A 152 39.09 20.66 -25.32
CA THR A 152 37.75 21.23 -25.39
C THR A 152 37.20 21.30 -23.98
N ASN A 153 36.81 22.52 -23.57
CA ASN A 153 36.11 22.81 -22.32
C ASN A 153 34.75 22.07 -22.29
N ILE A 154 34.74 20.76 -22.11
CA ILE A 154 33.52 19.97 -21.96
C ILE A 154 33.19 19.94 -20.47
N THR A 155 32.45 20.95 -20.01
CA THR A 155 31.78 20.95 -18.72
C THR A 155 30.62 19.95 -18.76
N GLY A 156 30.90 18.70 -18.43
CA GLY A 156 29.88 17.64 -18.36
C GLY A 156 30.37 16.37 -17.67
N THR A 157 29.45 15.58 -17.15
CA THR A 157 29.77 14.23 -16.64
C THR A 157 30.24 13.35 -17.79
N LYS A 158 31.38 12.66 -17.64
CA LYS A 158 31.82 11.65 -18.62
C LYS A 158 30.75 10.56 -18.75
N VAL A 159 30.10 10.47 -19.91
CA VAL A 159 29.09 9.44 -20.23
C VAL A 159 29.69 8.45 -21.24
N MET A 160 29.37 7.18 -21.06
CA MET A 160 29.73 6.15 -22.04
C MET A 160 28.95 6.35 -23.33
N ILE A 161 29.65 6.42 -24.46
CA ILE A 161 29.04 6.60 -25.77
C ILE A 161 28.53 5.24 -26.27
N LEU A 162 27.25 5.18 -26.64
CA LEU A 162 26.66 4.05 -27.36
C LEU A 162 26.49 4.47 -28.83
N PRO A 163 27.45 4.13 -29.71
CA PRO A 163 27.50 4.67 -31.08
C PRO A 163 26.27 4.28 -31.92
N ASN A 164 25.63 3.15 -31.59
CA ASN A 164 24.45 2.69 -32.32
C ASN A 164 23.13 3.16 -31.69
N GLY A 165 23.18 4.03 -30.67
CA GLY A 165 22.00 4.51 -29.95
C GLY A 165 21.68 3.72 -28.67
N PRO A 166 20.53 4.00 -28.03
CA PRO A 166 20.18 3.41 -26.74
C PRO A 166 19.89 1.91 -26.85
N ILE A 167 20.24 1.16 -25.80
CA ILE A 167 19.84 -0.24 -25.64
C ILE A 167 18.39 -0.25 -25.14
N SER A 168 17.49 -0.87 -25.89
CA SER A 168 16.07 -0.96 -25.53
C SER A 168 15.78 -1.97 -24.40
N CYS A 169 14.67 -1.76 -23.69
CA CYS A 169 14.08 -2.75 -22.80
C CYS A 169 13.63 -3.99 -23.57
N ASN A 170 13.58 -5.15 -22.91
CA ASN A 170 13.10 -6.40 -23.49
C ASN A 170 11.59 -6.31 -23.80
N LYS A 171 11.21 -6.17 -25.08
CA LYS A 171 9.81 -5.96 -25.47
C LYS A 171 8.89 -7.13 -25.09
N PRO A 172 9.20 -8.41 -25.41
CA PRO A 172 8.38 -9.55 -24.98
C PRO A 172 8.10 -9.57 -23.48
N LEU A 173 9.13 -9.34 -22.66
CA LEU A 173 8.98 -9.29 -21.20
C LEU A 173 8.20 -8.07 -20.74
N CYS A 174 8.41 -6.91 -21.35
CA CYS A 174 7.59 -5.72 -21.07
C CYS A 174 6.10 -6.02 -21.32
N ASP A 175 5.75 -6.64 -22.44
CA ASP A 175 4.36 -6.98 -22.74
C ASP A 175 3.77 -7.95 -21.73
N MET A 176 4.55 -8.96 -21.32
CA MET A 176 4.13 -9.91 -20.29
C MET A 176 3.92 -9.21 -18.95
N ILE A 177 4.84 -8.33 -18.53
CA ILE A 177 4.72 -7.51 -17.31
C ILE A 177 3.45 -6.64 -17.35
N HIS A 178 3.06 -6.09 -18.50
CA HIS A 178 1.82 -5.31 -18.63
C HIS A 178 0.57 -6.16 -18.36
N ILE A 179 0.62 -7.46 -18.66
CA ILE A 179 -0.48 -8.39 -18.35
C ILE A 179 -0.44 -8.79 -16.87
N VAL A 180 0.74 -9.12 -16.33
CA VAL A 180 0.89 -9.65 -14.96
C VAL A 180 0.64 -8.59 -13.89
N ARG A 181 1.21 -7.38 -14.05
CA ARG A 181 1.23 -6.32 -13.03
C ARG A 181 -0.17 -5.98 -12.48
N PRO A 182 -1.22 -5.79 -13.29
CA PRO A 182 -2.56 -5.49 -12.77
C PRO A 182 -3.10 -6.56 -11.83
N TYR A 183 -2.81 -7.85 -12.08
CA TYR A 183 -3.31 -8.94 -11.23
C TYR A 183 -2.57 -9.03 -9.90
N ILE A 184 -1.28 -8.70 -9.87
CA ILE A 184 -0.53 -8.58 -8.60
C ILE A 184 -1.11 -7.45 -7.75
N ILE A 185 -1.32 -6.26 -8.34
CA ILE A 185 -1.87 -5.09 -7.64
C ILE A 185 -3.26 -5.42 -7.11
N GLN A 186 -4.10 -6.04 -7.95
CA GLN A 186 -5.43 -6.42 -7.55
C GLN A 186 -5.45 -7.44 -6.41
N LEU A 187 -4.55 -8.44 -6.41
CA LEU A 187 -4.43 -9.38 -5.29
C LEU A 187 -4.07 -8.65 -3.99
N LEU A 188 -3.20 -7.63 -4.05
CA LEU A 188 -2.84 -6.81 -2.90
C LEU A 188 -4.04 -6.01 -2.36
N GLU A 189 -4.81 -5.37 -3.25
CA GLU A 189 -6.02 -4.63 -2.90
C GLU A 189 -7.10 -5.53 -2.30
N ASP A 190 -7.36 -6.68 -2.93
CA ASP A 190 -8.34 -7.67 -2.50
C ASP A 190 -7.94 -8.28 -1.15
N SER A 191 -6.67 -8.61 -0.95
CA SER A 191 -6.15 -9.14 0.32
C SER A 191 -6.29 -8.11 1.44
N ASN A 192 -5.96 -6.84 1.18
CA ASN A 192 -6.13 -5.76 2.15
C ASN A 192 -7.62 -5.55 2.51
N LEU A 193 -8.53 -5.68 1.54
CA LEU A 193 -9.97 -5.61 1.79
C LEU A 193 -10.44 -6.75 2.72
N LEU A 194 -10.03 -7.99 2.45
CA LEU A 194 -10.38 -9.15 3.28
C LEU A 194 -9.77 -9.07 4.68
N LYS A 195 -8.52 -8.60 4.78
CA LYS A 195 -7.83 -8.35 6.06
C LYS A 195 -8.65 -7.41 6.95
N MET A 196 -9.13 -6.30 6.39
CA MET A 196 -9.97 -5.35 7.11
C MET A 196 -11.34 -5.94 7.44
N TRP A 197 -11.91 -6.73 6.55
CA TRP A 197 -13.19 -7.41 6.79
C TRP A 197 -13.12 -8.34 7.99
N ILE A 198 -12.14 -9.24 8.05
CA ILE A 198 -11.96 -10.15 9.20
C ILE A 198 -11.63 -9.36 10.46
N SER A 199 -10.78 -8.34 10.37
CA SER A 199 -10.43 -7.48 11.52
C SER A 199 -11.66 -6.83 12.17
N PHE A 200 -12.67 -6.46 11.37
CA PHE A 200 -13.95 -5.93 11.88
C PHE A 200 -14.89 -6.99 12.44
N MET A 201 -14.68 -8.28 12.14
CA MET A 201 -15.45 -9.41 12.67
C MET A 201 -14.88 -9.94 13.99
N ILE A 202 -13.65 -9.59 14.36
CA ILE A 202 -13.05 -10.00 15.64
C ILE A 202 -13.83 -9.35 16.81
N PRO A 203 -14.40 -10.15 17.73
CA PRO A 203 -15.20 -9.64 18.83
C PRO A 203 -14.33 -9.07 19.96
N LYS A 204 -14.98 -8.45 20.96
CA LYS A 204 -14.29 -8.00 22.18
C LYS A 204 -13.58 -9.18 22.86
N ILE A 205 -12.38 -8.95 23.37
CA ILE A 205 -11.60 -9.96 24.13
C ILE A 205 -12.39 -10.40 25.38
N GLU A 206 -12.53 -11.71 25.56
CA GLU A 206 -13.21 -12.36 26.68
C GLU A 206 -12.43 -13.61 27.10
N ASP A 207 -12.62 -14.03 28.35
CA ASP A 207 -12.02 -15.24 28.90
C ASP A 207 -12.88 -16.46 28.52
N GLY A 208 -12.32 -17.37 27.72
CA GLY A 208 -13.03 -18.54 27.18
C GLY A 208 -13.83 -18.31 25.88
N ASN A 209 -14.32 -19.41 25.28
CA ASN A 209 -15.05 -19.44 24.01
C ASN A 209 -14.32 -18.75 22.82
N ASN A 210 -13.00 -18.96 22.74
CA ASN A 210 -12.13 -18.30 21.74
C ASN A 210 -11.81 -19.17 20.53
N PHE A 211 -12.42 -20.35 20.36
CA PHE A 211 -12.15 -21.23 19.22
C PHE A 211 -12.49 -20.59 17.87
N GLY A 212 -13.66 -19.93 17.74
CA GLY A 212 -13.97 -19.22 16.50
C GLY A 212 -13.08 -17.99 16.29
N VAL A 213 -12.60 -17.38 17.38
CA VAL A 213 -11.65 -16.25 17.31
C VAL A 213 -10.29 -16.74 16.81
N SER A 214 -9.79 -17.90 17.25
CA SER A 214 -8.54 -18.46 16.73
C SER A 214 -8.63 -18.81 15.25
N ILE A 215 -9.78 -19.26 14.76
CA ILE A 215 -10.01 -19.45 13.31
C ILE A 215 -9.95 -18.12 12.55
N GLN A 216 -10.52 -17.05 13.11
CA GLN A 216 -10.40 -15.70 12.52
C GLN A 216 -8.94 -15.25 12.47
N GLU A 217 -8.17 -15.45 13.54
CA GLU A 217 -6.76 -15.09 13.63
C GLU A 217 -5.90 -15.86 12.63
N GLU A 218 -6.11 -17.17 12.49
CA GLU A 218 -5.42 -18.00 11.50
C GLU A 218 -5.74 -17.57 10.07
N THR A 219 -7.02 -17.34 9.77
CA THR A 219 -7.45 -16.87 8.45
C THR A 219 -6.87 -15.48 8.13
N LEU A 220 -6.85 -14.59 9.13
CA LEU A 220 -6.24 -13.26 9.00
C LEU A 220 -4.73 -13.36 8.74
N GLY A 221 -4.05 -14.29 9.41
CA GLY A 221 -2.63 -14.55 9.20
C GLY A 221 -2.31 -15.02 7.78
N GLU A 222 -3.11 -15.93 7.23
CA GLU A 222 -2.94 -16.36 5.83
C GLU A 222 -3.14 -15.20 4.85
N ILE A 223 -4.18 -14.38 5.04
CA ILE A 223 -4.43 -13.20 4.18
C ILE A 223 -3.25 -12.22 4.23
N GLN A 224 -2.68 -11.97 5.42
CA GLN A 224 -1.50 -11.11 5.57
C GLN A 224 -0.26 -11.69 4.89
N SER A 225 -0.10 -13.02 4.92
CA SER A 225 0.95 -13.72 4.17
C SER A 225 0.78 -13.48 2.66
N VAL A 226 -0.41 -13.70 2.12
CA VAL A 226 -0.72 -13.46 0.70
C VAL A 226 -0.48 -12.00 0.29
N GLU A 227 -0.88 -11.03 1.12
CA GLU A 227 -0.62 -9.61 0.87
C GLU A 227 0.90 -9.32 0.79
N SER A 228 1.69 -9.92 1.68
CA SER A 228 3.15 -9.77 1.72
C SER A 228 3.82 -10.40 0.49
N GLU A 229 3.36 -11.58 0.07
CA GLU A 229 3.82 -12.24 -1.16
C GLU A 229 3.51 -11.40 -2.40
N ALA A 230 2.29 -10.85 -2.51
CA ALA A 230 1.89 -9.98 -3.61
C ALA A 230 2.76 -8.72 -3.70
N ALA A 231 3.08 -8.11 -2.54
CA ALA A 231 4.01 -6.98 -2.47
C ALA A 231 5.42 -7.36 -2.95
N ALA A 232 5.89 -8.56 -2.60
CA ALA A 232 7.19 -9.07 -3.04
C ALA A 232 7.25 -9.31 -4.55
N PHE A 233 6.17 -9.82 -5.16
CA PHE A 233 6.05 -9.95 -6.61
C PHE A 233 6.08 -8.59 -7.31
N PHE A 234 5.41 -7.58 -6.73
CA PHE A 234 5.41 -6.23 -7.28
C PHE A 234 6.81 -5.61 -7.26
N ASP A 235 7.55 -5.76 -6.16
CA ASP A 235 8.94 -5.26 -6.06
C ASP A 235 9.89 -5.98 -7.03
N GLN A 236 9.67 -7.28 -7.27
CA GLN A 236 10.49 -8.05 -8.20
C GLN A 236 10.52 -7.45 -9.62
N ILE A 237 9.39 -6.94 -10.12
CA ILE A 237 9.30 -6.31 -11.44
C ILE A 237 10.30 -5.15 -11.55
N SER A 238 10.39 -4.32 -10.51
CA SER A 238 11.34 -3.19 -10.49
C SER A 238 12.80 -3.68 -10.43
N ARG A 239 13.08 -4.74 -9.65
CA ARG A 239 14.42 -5.33 -9.53
C ARG A 239 14.93 -5.91 -10.84
N TYR A 240 14.05 -6.45 -11.70
CA TYR A 240 14.41 -6.91 -13.04
C TYR A 240 15.05 -5.79 -13.87
N PHE A 241 14.38 -4.64 -14.00
CA PHE A 241 14.89 -3.53 -14.83
C PHE A 241 16.22 -2.98 -14.31
N VAL A 242 16.36 -2.83 -12.99
CA VAL A 242 17.61 -2.36 -12.37
C VAL A 242 18.75 -3.36 -12.60
N SER A 243 18.49 -4.66 -12.39
CA SER A 243 19.52 -5.70 -12.52
C SER A 243 19.93 -5.92 -13.97
N ARG A 244 18.97 -5.97 -14.90
CA ARG A 244 19.25 -6.03 -16.32
C ARG A 244 20.08 -4.84 -16.78
N GLY A 245 19.73 -3.63 -16.33
CA GLY A 245 20.52 -2.42 -16.61
C GLY A 245 21.98 -2.51 -16.12
N LYS A 246 22.21 -3.12 -14.95
CA LYS A 246 23.58 -3.36 -14.45
C LYS A 246 24.36 -4.32 -15.36
N ILE A 247 23.75 -5.41 -15.82
CA ILE A 247 24.38 -6.36 -16.75
C ILE A 247 24.68 -5.67 -18.10
N LEU A 248 23.71 -4.92 -18.64
CA LEU A 248 23.90 -4.15 -19.88
C LEU A 248 25.04 -3.12 -19.77
N SER A 249 25.23 -2.51 -18.60
CA SER A 249 26.37 -1.60 -18.38
C SER A 249 27.71 -2.33 -18.53
N LYS A 250 27.77 -3.64 -18.25
CA LYS A 250 28.97 -4.47 -18.45
C LYS A 250 29.14 -4.87 -19.91
N VAL A 251 28.05 -5.20 -20.61
CA VAL A 251 28.07 -5.42 -22.07
C VAL A 251 28.63 -4.20 -22.80
N ALA A 252 28.20 -3.00 -22.41
CA ALA A 252 28.65 -1.76 -23.04
C ALA A 252 30.11 -1.39 -22.67
N LYS A 253 30.55 -1.67 -21.43
CA LYS A 253 31.96 -1.44 -21.00
C LYS A 253 32.95 -2.45 -21.55
N TYR A 254 32.52 -3.71 -21.70
CA TYR A 254 33.37 -4.84 -22.06
C TYR A 254 32.74 -5.66 -23.20
N PRO A 255 32.57 -5.07 -24.39
CA PRO A 255 31.84 -5.69 -25.49
C PRO A 255 32.48 -6.98 -26.03
N HIS A 256 33.78 -7.18 -25.77
CA HIS A 256 34.56 -8.37 -26.13
C HIS A 256 34.36 -9.55 -25.18
N ILE A 257 33.75 -9.35 -23.99
CA ILE A 257 33.43 -10.42 -23.04
C ILE A 257 32.03 -10.95 -23.37
N LEU A 258 31.97 -12.06 -24.12
CA LEU A 258 30.72 -12.63 -24.61
C LEU A 258 29.79 -13.14 -23.49
N ASP A 259 30.34 -13.55 -22.36
CA ASP A 259 29.56 -14.00 -21.19
C ASP A 259 28.61 -12.92 -20.68
N TYR A 260 28.93 -11.63 -20.82
CA TYR A 260 27.98 -10.59 -20.44
C TYR A 260 26.75 -10.55 -21.35
N ARG A 261 26.88 -10.89 -22.64
CA ARG A 261 25.72 -11.01 -23.54
C ARG A 261 24.90 -12.25 -23.21
N ARG A 262 25.56 -13.37 -22.95
CA ARG A 262 24.89 -14.59 -22.48
C ARG A 262 24.15 -14.35 -21.17
N ALA A 263 24.75 -13.64 -20.22
CA ALA A 263 24.14 -13.29 -18.95
C ALA A 263 22.85 -12.45 -19.12
N VAL A 264 22.76 -11.60 -20.14
CA VAL A 264 21.50 -10.88 -20.44
C VAL A 264 20.43 -11.85 -20.90
N GLN A 265 20.76 -12.79 -21.79
CA GLN A 265 19.81 -13.81 -22.27
C GLN A 265 19.30 -14.68 -21.10
N GLU A 266 20.21 -15.26 -20.32
CA GLU A 266 19.87 -16.06 -19.13
C GLU A 266 19.00 -15.30 -18.13
N PHE A 267 19.29 -14.01 -17.94
CA PHE A 267 18.51 -13.16 -17.04
C PHE A 267 17.10 -12.88 -17.58
N ASP A 268 16.96 -12.66 -18.89
CA ASP A 268 15.67 -12.48 -19.55
C ASP A 268 14.84 -13.79 -19.54
N GLU A 269 15.45 -14.95 -19.78
CA GLU A 269 14.81 -16.27 -19.69
C GLU A 269 14.33 -16.60 -18.26
N LYS A 270 15.16 -16.27 -17.26
CA LYS A 270 14.79 -16.40 -15.85
C LYS A 270 13.58 -15.53 -15.51
N GLU A 271 13.56 -14.29 -15.98
CA GLU A 271 12.44 -13.38 -15.71
C GLU A 271 11.15 -13.87 -16.36
N TYR A 272 11.20 -14.38 -17.60
CA TYR A 272 10.05 -14.99 -18.27
C TYR A 272 9.43 -16.10 -17.41
N THR A 273 10.27 -17.04 -16.96
CA THR A 273 9.84 -18.14 -16.10
C THR A 273 9.25 -17.62 -14.79
N SER A 274 9.86 -16.60 -14.20
CA SER A 274 9.37 -16.00 -12.96
C SER A 274 8.01 -15.32 -13.13
N LEU A 275 7.77 -14.59 -14.21
CA LEU A 275 6.49 -13.92 -14.47
C LEU A 275 5.36 -14.95 -14.66
N TRP A 276 5.66 -16.07 -15.32
CA TRP A 276 4.71 -17.18 -15.41
C TRP A 276 4.41 -17.78 -14.03
N LEU A 277 5.43 -18.06 -13.22
CA LEU A 277 5.24 -18.58 -11.85
C LEU A 277 4.41 -17.62 -10.99
N VAL A 278 4.66 -16.32 -11.08
CA VAL A 278 3.88 -15.30 -10.37
C VAL A 278 2.40 -15.35 -10.77
N MET A 279 2.07 -15.52 -12.05
CA MET A 279 0.67 -15.66 -12.48
C MET A 279 0.01 -16.93 -11.93
N CYS A 280 0.75 -18.04 -11.88
CA CYS A 280 0.28 -19.27 -11.24
C CYS A 280 0.01 -19.04 -9.75
N GLU A 281 0.95 -18.40 -9.05
CA GLU A 281 0.81 -18.10 -7.62
C GLU A 281 -0.36 -17.16 -7.36
N VAL A 282 -0.54 -16.09 -8.13
CA VAL A 282 -1.69 -15.19 -8.00
C VAL A 282 -3.01 -15.97 -8.10
N ARG A 283 -3.15 -16.86 -9.10
CA ARG A 283 -4.33 -17.73 -9.22
C ARG A 283 -4.47 -18.66 -8.01
N ASN A 284 -3.39 -19.31 -7.61
CA ASN A 284 -3.39 -20.26 -6.49
C ASN A 284 -3.79 -19.59 -5.18
N ARG A 285 -3.37 -18.35 -4.95
CA ARG A 285 -3.74 -17.56 -3.77
C ARG A 285 -5.20 -17.18 -3.75
N TYR A 286 -5.79 -16.80 -4.88
CA TYR A 286 -7.24 -16.64 -4.95
C TYR A 286 -7.97 -17.96 -4.65
N CYS A 287 -7.51 -19.09 -5.17
CA CYS A 287 -8.09 -20.40 -4.89
C CYS A 287 -8.00 -20.77 -3.40
N SER A 288 -6.82 -20.64 -2.79
CA SER A 288 -6.60 -21.02 -1.38
C SER A 288 -7.36 -20.11 -0.43
N LEU A 289 -7.34 -18.79 -0.64
CA LEU A 289 -8.11 -17.85 0.16
C LEU A 289 -9.62 -18.08 0.03
N HIS A 290 -10.11 -18.31 -1.19
CA HIS A 290 -11.52 -18.64 -1.41
C HIS A 290 -11.93 -19.90 -0.63
N ASP A 291 -11.17 -20.98 -0.79
CA ASP A 291 -11.45 -22.27 -0.15
C ASP A 291 -11.40 -22.16 1.39
N LEU A 292 -10.35 -21.53 1.93
CA LEU A 292 -10.15 -21.32 3.37
C LEU A 292 -11.32 -20.52 3.97
N VAL A 293 -11.67 -19.39 3.36
CA VAL A 293 -12.70 -18.49 3.90
C VAL A 293 -14.09 -19.12 3.78
N ILE A 294 -14.42 -19.77 2.66
CA ILE A 294 -15.73 -20.38 2.47
C ILE A 294 -15.97 -21.54 3.43
N LYS A 295 -14.96 -22.41 3.63
CA LYS A 295 -15.06 -23.53 4.60
C LYS A 295 -15.29 -23.06 6.03
N ASN A 296 -14.71 -21.92 6.39
CA ASN A 296 -14.75 -21.38 7.76
C ASN A 296 -15.73 -20.22 7.94
N LEU A 297 -16.57 -19.93 6.94
CA LEU A 297 -17.38 -18.70 6.87
C LEU A 297 -18.29 -18.50 8.08
N GLU A 298 -18.89 -19.57 8.60
CA GLU A 298 -19.76 -19.51 9.77
C GLU A 298 -19.00 -19.02 11.00
N LYS A 299 -17.82 -19.60 11.29
CA LYS A 299 -16.98 -19.22 12.42
C LYS A 299 -16.35 -17.84 12.22
N ILE A 300 -16.04 -17.45 10.99
CA ILE A 300 -15.55 -16.11 10.68
C ILE A 300 -16.63 -15.04 10.96
N LYS A 301 -17.89 -15.29 10.59
CA LYS A 301 -18.99 -14.33 10.84
C LYS A 301 -19.51 -14.36 12.28
N ARG A 302 -19.51 -15.55 12.91
CA ARG A 302 -20.05 -15.78 14.26
C ARG A 302 -19.07 -16.63 15.08
N PRO A 303 -17.96 -16.02 15.57
CA PRO A 303 -16.89 -16.76 16.25
C PRO A 303 -17.28 -17.32 17.63
N ARG A 304 -18.32 -16.76 18.26
CA ARG A 304 -18.87 -17.24 19.53
C ARG A 304 -20.27 -17.78 19.32
N SER A 305 -20.53 -19.00 19.79
CA SER A 305 -21.89 -19.50 19.97
C SER A 305 -22.58 -18.64 21.02
N SER A 306 -23.85 -18.29 20.78
CA SER A 306 -24.66 -17.61 21.77
C SER A 306 -24.86 -18.57 22.95
N ASN A 307 -24.31 -18.25 24.12
CA ASN A 307 -24.50 -19.03 25.37
C ASN A 307 -25.97 -19.06 25.87
N ALA A 308 -26.95 -18.68 25.03
CA ALA A 308 -28.36 -18.64 25.38
C ALA A 308 -29.05 -20.02 25.29
N GLU A 309 -28.40 -21.04 24.71
CA GLU A 309 -29.00 -22.39 24.53
C GLU A 309 -28.60 -23.42 25.59
N SER A 310 -27.74 -23.10 26.58
CA SER A 310 -27.39 -24.05 27.65
C SER A 310 -28.14 -23.82 28.98
N LEU A 311 -29.27 -23.12 28.94
CA LEU A 311 -30.03 -22.71 30.13
C LEU A 311 -31.54 -22.93 29.94
N TYR A 312 -31.95 -24.09 29.40
CA TYR A 312 -33.31 -24.61 29.53
C TYR A 312 -33.31 -26.14 29.58
#